data_AF-A0A3M6QRJ4-F1
#
_entry.id   AF-A0A3M6QRJ4-F1
#
_cell.length_a   1.000
_cell.length_b   1.000
_cell.length_c   1.000
_cell.angle_alpha   90.00
_cell.angle_beta   90.00
_cell.angle_gamma   90.00
#
_symmetry.space_group_name_H-M   'P 1'
#
loop_
_entity.id
_entity.type
_entity.pdbx_description
1 polymer ?
#
loop_
_entity_poly.entity_id
_entity_poly.type
_entity_poly.pdbx_seq_one_letter_code
_entity_poly.pdbx_strand_id
1 'polypeptide(L)'
;MVASVASAFYAKRAVDQAAWSNRVNLHEPRKHIYEGLVLYRHLFGDYDLHPTDEEIQDFYVKVAMPARLYFPAEIADEIYDIYKSSFALYKRIDDAESGRSQESKWEPINQFKAQSISRLEKLIPRVIAVAELGNT
;
A
#
# COMPACT_ATOMS: atom_id res chain seq x y z
N MET A 1 -21.42 -40.25 30.11
CA MET A 1 -22.05 -38.96 29.74
C MET A 1 -21.35 -37.72 30.33
N VAL A 2 -20.12 -37.81 30.87
CA VAL A 2 -19.38 -36.64 31.39
C VAL A 2 -18.28 -36.15 30.43
N ALA A 3 -17.70 -37.06 29.63
CA ALA A 3 -16.68 -36.73 28.65
C ALA A 3 -17.20 -35.79 27.53
N SER A 4 -18.44 -35.97 27.09
CA SER A 4 -19.06 -35.19 26.00
C SER A 4 -19.27 -33.71 26.34
N VAL A 5 -19.52 -33.39 27.61
CA VAL A 5 -19.71 -32.01 28.07
C VAL A 5 -18.35 -31.29 28.13
N ALA A 6 -17.31 -31.94 28.65
CA ALA A 6 -15.96 -31.39 28.66
C ALA A 6 -15.44 -31.14 27.24
N SER A 7 -15.64 -32.09 26.31
CA SER A 7 -15.30 -31.90 24.88
C SER A 7 -16.03 -30.70 24.26
N ALA A 8 -17.30 -30.48 24.60
CA ALA A 8 -18.07 -29.34 24.11
C ALA A 8 -17.56 -28.00 24.69
N PHE A 9 -17.11 -27.97 25.95
CA PHE A 9 -16.49 -26.77 26.53
C PHE A 9 -15.12 -26.46 25.92
N TYR A 10 -14.28 -27.48 25.68
CA TYR A 10 -13.00 -27.28 24.99
C TYR A 10 -13.20 -26.87 23.53
N ALA A 11 -14.17 -27.45 22.83
CA ALA A 11 -14.53 -27.04 21.48
C ALA A 11 -15.06 -25.60 21.44
N LYS A 12 -15.93 -25.21 22.38
CA LYS A 12 -16.42 -23.83 22.51
C LYS A 12 -15.27 -22.86 22.80
N ARG A 13 -14.37 -23.19 23.74
CA ARG A 13 -13.20 -22.37 24.04
C ARG A 13 -12.26 -22.25 22.85
N ALA A 14 -12.04 -23.33 22.10
CA ALA A 14 -11.24 -23.30 20.88
C ALA A 14 -11.91 -22.47 19.77
N VAL A 15 -13.23 -22.49 19.67
CA VAL A 15 -14.00 -21.65 18.73
C VAL A 15 -14.00 -20.18 19.17
N ASP A 16 -14.12 -19.89 20.47
CA ASP A 16 -14.05 -18.53 21.01
C ASP A 16 -12.62 -17.96 20.87
N GLN A 17 -11.61 -18.80 21.08
CA GLN A 17 -10.20 -18.46 20.88
C GLN A 17 -9.88 -18.34 19.40
N ALA A 18 -10.47 -19.16 18.53
CA ALA A 18 -10.38 -19.01 17.07
C ALA A 18 -11.20 -17.83 16.55
N ALA A 19 -12.28 -17.42 17.21
CA ALA A 19 -13.06 -16.21 16.89
C ALA A 19 -12.31 -14.95 17.35
N TRP A 20 -11.58 -15.02 18.46
CA TRP A 20 -10.61 -14.00 18.87
C TRP A 20 -9.41 -13.99 17.89
N SER A 21 -8.90 -15.15 17.48
CA SER A 21 -7.83 -15.26 16.48
C SER A 21 -8.27 -14.80 15.08
N ASN A 22 -9.55 -15.03 14.73
CA ASN A 22 -10.23 -14.59 13.50
C ASN A 22 -10.69 -13.13 13.56
N ARG A 23 -10.68 -12.49 14.74
CA ARG A 23 -10.38 -11.05 14.82
C ARG A 23 -8.88 -10.88 14.58
N VAL A 24 -8.43 -11.32 13.41
CA VAL A 24 -7.08 -11.11 12.89
C VAL A 24 -6.78 -9.65 13.16
N ASN A 25 -5.71 -9.35 13.87
CA ASN A 25 -5.32 -7.98 14.10
C ASN A 25 -4.96 -7.35 12.75
N LEU A 26 -5.96 -6.77 12.07
CA LEU A 26 -5.80 -6.12 10.78
C LEU A 26 -5.04 -4.80 10.92
N HIS A 27 -4.90 -4.29 12.15
CA HIS A 27 -4.17 -3.06 12.43
C HIS A 27 -2.73 -3.16 11.98
N GLU A 28 -2.01 -4.23 12.36
CA GLU A 28 -0.58 -4.38 12.04
C GLU A 28 -0.31 -4.43 10.52
N PRO A 29 -0.96 -5.30 9.71
CA PRO A 29 -0.75 -5.30 8.27
C PRO A 29 -1.22 -4.00 7.60
N ARG A 30 -2.31 -3.38 8.07
CA ARG A 30 -2.77 -2.09 7.53
C ARG A 30 -1.82 -0.95 7.87
N LYS A 31 -1.24 -0.96 9.06
CA LYS A 31 -0.21 -0.02 9.50
C LYS A 31 1.04 -0.14 8.65
N HIS A 32 1.52 -1.36 8.38
CA HIS A 32 2.66 -1.56 7.48
C HIS A 32 2.39 -1.06 6.06
N ILE A 33 1.19 -1.29 5.53
CA ILE A 33 0.79 -0.76 4.22
C ILE A 33 0.75 0.77 4.23
N TYR A 34 0.23 1.38 5.30
CA TYR A 34 0.23 2.82 5.50
C TYR A 34 1.66 3.39 5.57
N GLU A 35 2.54 2.80 6.37
CA GLU A 35 3.94 3.20 6.48
C GLU A 35 4.64 3.11 5.11
N GLY A 36 4.39 2.05 4.36
CA GLY A 36 4.90 1.89 3.00
C GLY A 36 4.36 2.96 2.03
N LEU A 37 3.08 3.33 2.12
CA LEU A 37 2.50 4.43 1.34
C LEU A 37 3.12 5.78 1.67
N VAL A 38 3.39 6.05 2.94
CA VAL A 38 4.02 7.30 3.39
C VAL A 38 5.47 7.37 2.93
N LEU A 39 6.24 6.29 3.12
CA LEU A 39 7.62 6.18 2.60
C LEU A 39 7.66 6.39 1.09
N TYR A 40 6.74 5.76 0.37
CA TYR A 40 6.60 5.95 -1.06
C TYR A 40 6.27 7.40 -1.44
N ARG A 41 5.37 8.05 -0.71
CA ARG A 41 5.07 9.48 -0.89
C ARG A 41 6.29 10.34 -0.66
N HIS A 42 7.12 10.04 0.34
CA HIS A 42 8.38 10.75 0.58
C HIS A 42 9.39 10.57 -0.56
N LEU A 43 9.55 9.35 -1.09
CA LEU A 43 10.41 9.09 -2.26
C LEU A 43 10.01 9.95 -3.47
N PHE A 44 8.71 10.04 -3.76
CA PHE A 44 8.21 10.81 -4.90
C PHE A 44 8.12 12.31 -4.63
N GLY A 45 7.84 12.73 -3.40
CA GLY A 45 7.59 14.13 -3.05
C GLY A 45 8.84 14.91 -2.68
N ASP A 46 9.71 14.32 -1.85
CA ASP A 46 10.71 15.10 -1.11
C ASP A 46 12.12 14.95 -1.67
N TYR A 47 12.44 13.81 -2.28
CA TYR A 47 13.81 13.53 -2.70
C TYR A 47 14.15 13.98 -4.12
N ASP A 48 13.15 14.49 -4.86
CA ASP A 48 13.22 14.66 -6.32
C ASP A 48 13.75 13.42 -7.08
N LEU A 49 13.79 12.26 -6.42
CA LEU A 49 14.42 11.06 -6.93
C LEU A 49 13.48 10.37 -7.91
N HIS A 50 14.06 9.85 -8.98
CA HIS A 50 13.40 8.90 -9.85
C HIS A 50 13.41 7.53 -9.14
N PRO A 51 12.25 6.89 -8.98
CA PRO A 51 12.16 5.60 -8.31
C PRO A 51 12.98 4.56 -9.10
N THR A 52 13.78 3.79 -8.40
CA THR A 52 14.52 2.65 -8.97
C THR A 52 13.59 1.46 -9.20
N ASP A 53 14.04 0.51 -10.03
CA ASP A 53 13.37 -0.78 -10.21
C ASP A 53 13.11 -1.49 -8.87
N GLU A 54 14.08 -1.46 -7.97
CA GLU A 54 13.99 -2.09 -6.65
C GLU A 54 12.91 -1.44 -5.79
N GLU A 55 12.86 -0.10 -5.75
CA GLU A 55 11.85 0.64 -4.97
C GLU A 55 10.42 0.41 -5.51
N ILE A 56 10.25 0.31 -6.82
CA ILE A 56 8.95 0.02 -7.44
C ILE A 56 8.52 -1.41 -7.14
N GLN A 57 9.44 -2.37 -7.19
CA GLN A 57 9.17 -3.74 -6.84
C GLN A 57 8.87 -3.89 -5.34
N ASP A 58 9.56 -3.15 -4.49
CA ASP A 58 9.31 -3.12 -3.05
C ASP A 58 7.91 -2.59 -2.73
N PHE A 59 7.52 -1.48 -3.37
CA PHE A 59 6.17 -0.92 -3.25
C PHE A 59 5.10 -1.92 -3.71
N TYR A 60 5.34 -2.64 -4.81
CA TYR A 60 4.41 -3.67 -5.26
C TYR A 60 4.21 -4.79 -4.23
N VAL A 61 5.33 -5.34 -3.74
CA VAL A 61 5.32 -6.52 -2.87
C VAL A 61 4.82 -6.19 -1.47
N LYS A 62 5.21 -5.05 -0.91
CA LYS A 62 4.91 -4.69 0.48
C LYS A 62 3.62 -3.89 0.63
N VAL A 63 3.18 -3.18 -0.42
CA VAL A 63 2.04 -2.25 -0.32
C VAL A 63 0.91 -2.64 -1.27
N ALA A 64 1.15 -2.65 -2.58
CA ALA A 64 0.06 -2.77 -3.56
C ALA A 64 -0.59 -4.16 -3.58
N MET A 65 0.21 -5.23 -3.54
CA MET A 65 -0.32 -6.59 -3.52
C MET A 65 -1.02 -6.92 -2.19
N PRO A 66 -0.45 -6.64 -1.00
CA PRO A 66 -1.10 -6.90 0.27
C PRO A 66 -2.35 -6.04 0.52
N ALA A 67 -2.42 -4.82 -0.04
CA ALA A 67 -3.61 -3.96 0.10
C ALA A 67 -4.91 -4.64 -0.35
N ARG A 68 -4.85 -5.51 -1.36
CA ARG A 68 -6.01 -6.28 -1.84
C ARG A 68 -6.59 -7.25 -0.81
N LEU A 69 -5.81 -7.62 0.19
CA LEU A 69 -6.23 -8.53 1.27
C LEU A 69 -6.75 -7.77 2.50
N TYR A 70 -6.21 -6.58 2.76
CA TYR A 70 -6.42 -5.89 4.03
C TYR A 70 -7.26 -4.61 3.92
N PHE A 71 -7.45 -4.06 2.72
CA PHE A 71 -8.25 -2.85 2.47
C PHE A 71 -9.50 -3.15 1.63
N PRO A 72 -10.53 -2.27 1.70
CA PRO A 72 -11.64 -2.28 0.76
C PRO A 72 -11.13 -2.24 -0.69
N ALA A 73 -11.85 -2.92 -1.58
CA ALA A 73 -11.48 -3.04 -2.99
C ALA A 73 -11.19 -1.68 -3.65
N GLU A 74 -12.01 -0.66 -3.37
CA GLU A 74 -11.81 0.71 -3.88
C GLU A 74 -10.43 1.29 -3.54
N ILE A 75 -10.00 1.14 -2.27
CA ILE A 75 -8.70 1.64 -1.81
C ILE A 75 -7.58 0.79 -2.41
N ALA A 76 -7.75 -0.54 -2.44
CA ALA A 76 -6.75 -1.45 -2.97
C ALA A 76 -6.52 -1.25 -4.48
N ASP A 77 -7.58 -0.99 -5.24
CA ASP A 77 -7.52 -0.68 -6.67
C ASP A 77 -6.82 0.65 -6.91
N GLU A 78 -7.09 1.67 -6.10
CA GLU A 78 -6.42 2.96 -6.20
C GLU A 78 -4.92 2.88 -5.86
N ILE A 79 -4.54 2.13 -4.83
CA ILE A 79 -3.13 1.83 -4.52
C ILE A 79 -2.46 1.12 -5.71
N TYR A 80 -3.14 0.13 -6.29
CA TYR A 80 -2.61 -0.62 -7.43
C TYR A 80 -2.47 0.25 -8.70
N ASP A 81 -3.39 1.19 -8.91
CA ASP A 81 -3.31 2.15 -10.01
C ASP A 81 -2.16 3.15 -9.82
N ILE A 82 -1.85 3.56 -8.58
CA ILE A 82 -0.67 4.38 -8.28
C ILE A 82 0.60 3.61 -8.60
N TYR A 83 0.68 2.33 -8.23
CA TYR A 83 1.81 1.46 -8.61
C TYR A 83 1.98 1.41 -10.14
N LYS A 84 0.92 1.09 -10.90
CA LYS A 84 0.97 1.02 -12.37
C LYS A 84 1.40 2.35 -13.00
N SER A 85 0.86 3.45 -12.49
CA SER A 85 1.19 4.80 -12.95
C SER A 85 2.68 5.09 -12.74
N SER A 86 3.19 4.74 -11.57
CA SER A 86 4.58 4.98 -11.21
C SER A 86 5.57 4.11 -11.98
N PHE A 87 5.23 2.86 -12.26
CA PHE A 87 6.02 2.00 -13.15
C PHE A 87 6.09 2.56 -14.57
N ALA A 88 4.99 3.15 -15.07
CA ALA A 88 5.00 3.84 -16.35
C ALA A 88 5.87 5.11 -16.33
N LEU A 89 5.89 5.85 -15.20
CA LEU A 89 6.78 7.01 -15.02
C LEU A 89 8.24 6.58 -15.07
N TYR A 90 8.61 5.54 -14.34
CA TYR A 90 9.96 4.99 -14.33
C TYR A 90 10.47 4.64 -15.73
N LYS A 91 9.69 3.89 -16.51
CA LYS A 91 10.06 3.56 -17.90
C LYS A 91 10.29 4.80 -18.75
N ARG A 92 9.45 5.83 -18.60
CA ARG A 92 9.61 7.09 -19.35
C ARG A 92 10.87 7.85 -18.96
N ILE A 93 11.28 7.78 -17.70
CA ILE A 93 12.53 8.38 -17.22
C ILE A 93 13.72 7.62 -17.81
N ASP A 94 13.73 6.29 -17.73
CA ASP A 94 14.77 5.43 -18.30
C ASP A 94 14.94 5.65 -19.83
N ASP A 95 13.81 5.77 -20.55
CA ASP A 95 13.78 6.12 -21.98
C ASP A 95 14.25 7.57 -22.26
N ALA A 96 14.07 8.49 -21.30
CA ALA A 96 14.47 9.88 -21.44
C ALA A 96 15.98 10.06 -21.21
N GLU A 97 16.52 9.42 -20.17
CA GLU A 97 17.95 9.45 -19.81
C GLU A 97 18.83 8.78 -20.87
N SER A 98 18.32 7.76 -21.56
CA SER A 98 19.02 7.08 -22.66
C SER A 98 19.05 7.86 -24.00
N GLY A 99 18.32 8.99 -24.13
CA GLY A 99 18.21 9.76 -25.39
C GLY A 99 18.65 11.24 -25.31
N ARG A 100 19.42 11.72 -26.30
CA ARG A 100 20.16 13.01 -26.33
C ARG A 100 19.35 14.34 -26.39
N SER A 101 18.12 14.45 -25.89
CA SER A 101 17.45 15.77 -25.79
C SER A 101 16.71 15.91 -24.47
N GLN A 102 17.26 16.70 -23.55
CA GLN A 102 16.83 16.69 -22.15
C GLN A 102 15.62 17.58 -21.85
N GLU A 103 15.55 18.85 -22.28
CA GLU A 103 14.53 19.78 -21.73
C GLU A 103 13.07 19.45 -22.10
N SER A 104 12.77 19.00 -23.32
CA SER A 104 11.38 18.73 -23.73
C SER A 104 10.78 17.45 -23.14
N LYS A 105 11.60 16.54 -22.61
CA LYS A 105 11.13 15.23 -22.09
C LYS A 105 10.77 15.28 -20.60
N TRP A 106 11.38 16.19 -19.85
CA TRP A 106 11.20 16.29 -18.40
C TRP A 106 9.88 16.96 -17.99
N GLU A 107 9.35 17.89 -18.79
CA GLU A 107 8.09 18.58 -18.46
C GLU A 107 6.90 17.61 -18.29
N PRO A 108 6.63 16.66 -19.22
CA PRO A 108 5.61 15.64 -19.01
C PRO A 108 5.88 14.71 -17.81
N ILE A 109 7.15 14.42 -17.51
CA ILE A 109 7.57 13.58 -16.38
C ILE A 109 7.25 14.30 -15.06
N ASN A 110 7.59 15.58 -14.96
CA ASN A 110 7.33 16.42 -13.79
C ASN A 110 5.83 16.60 -13.54
N GLN A 111 5.05 16.83 -14.61
CA GLN A 111 3.58 16.89 -14.50
C GLN A 111 2.99 15.58 -14.00
N PHE A 112 3.47 14.44 -14.50
CA PHE A 112 3.01 13.13 -14.07
C PHE A 112 3.37 12.84 -12.61
N LYS A 113 4.57 13.24 -12.18
CA LYS A 113 5.03 13.15 -10.79
C LYS A 113 4.13 13.96 -9.86
N ALA A 114 3.86 15.23 -10.20
CA ALA A 114 2.97 16.09 -9.44
C ALA A 114 1.55 15.51 -9.31
N GLN A 115 1.01 14.93 -10.38
CA GLN A 115 -0.28 14.24 -10.34
C GLN A 115 -0.26 13.02 -9.41
N SER A 116 0.80 12.22 -9.45
CA SER A 116 0.96 11.04 -8.59
C SER A 116 1.06 11.42 -7.11
N ILE A 117 1.79 12.49 -6.78
CA ILE A 117 1.84 13.05 -5.42
C ILE A 117 0.45 13.48 -4.96
N SER A 118 -0.27 14.24 -5.79
CA SER A 118 -1.63 14.70 -5.45
C SER A 118 -2.60 13.53 -5.20
N ARG A 119 -2.46 12.42 -5.93
CA ARG A 119 -3.26 11.21 -5.70
C ARG A 119 -2.91 10.56 -4.35
N LEU A 120 -1.62 10.43 -4.03
CA LEU A 120 -1.17 9.92 -2.74
C LEU A 120 -1.69 10.78 -1.57
N GLU A 121 -1.64 12.10 -1.69
CA GLU A 121 -2.12 13.03 -0.65
C GLU A 121 -3.63 12.91 -0.39
N LYS A 122 -4.42 12.53 -1.39
CA LYS A 122 -5.86 12.25 -1.23
C LYS A 122 -6.13 10.85 -0.68
N LEU A 123 -5.28 9.88 -1.00
CA LEU A 123 -5.43 8.49 -0.61
C LEU A 123 -5.01 8.23 0.84
N ILE A 124 -3.89 8.82 1.27
CA ILE A 124 -3.31 8.59 2.61
C ILE A 124 -4.34 8.85 3.75
N PRO A 125 -5.10 9.96 3.76
CA PRO A 125 -6.13 10.18 4.79
C PRO A 125 -7.23 9.11 4.82
N ARG A 126 -7.63 8.59 3.64
CA ARG A 126 -8.62 7.51 3.54
C ARG A 126 -8.06 6.19 4.05
N VAL A 127 -6.79 5.91 3.78
CA VAL A 127 -6.06 4.75 4.32
C VAL A 127 -5.96 4.84 5.84
N ILE A 128 -5.62 6.02 6.40
CA ILE A 128 -5.60 6.26 7.86
C ILE A 128 -6.96 5.95 8.49
N ALA A 129 -8.04 6.45 7.88
CA ALA A 129 -9.41 6.24 8.38
C ALA A 129 -9.79 4.75 8.40
N VAL A 130 -9.40 3.98 7.39
CA VAL A 130 -9.70 2.53 7.29
C VAL A 130 -8.76 1.67 8.12
N ALA A 131 -7.53 2.14 8.33
CA ALA A 131 -6.56 1.48 9.21
C ALA A 131 -6.83 1.75 10.70
N GLU A 132 -7.83 2.59 11.02
CA GLU A 132 -8.15 3.02 12.39
C GLU A 132 -6.94 3.66 13.09
N LEU A 133 -6.05 4.30 12.33
CA LEU A 133 -4.84 4.95 12.83
C LEU A 133 -5.13 6.33 13.47
N GLY A 134 -6.37 6.80 13.43
CA GLY A 134 -6.82 8.04 14.04
C GLY A 134 -7.50 7.80 15.38
N ASN A 135 -6.72 7.55 16.44
CA ASN A 135 -7.00 7.75 17.88
C ASN A 135 -6.02 6.92 18.74
N THR A 136 -4.71 7.09 18.54
CA THR A 136 -3.66 6.61 19.46
C THR A 136 -2.71 7.74 19.78
#